data_AF-A0A7X0RIR8-F1
#
_entry.id   AF-A0A7X0RIR8-F1
#
_cell.length_a   1.000
_cell.length_b   1.000
_cell.length_c   1.000
_cell.angle_alpha   90.00
_cell.angle_beta   90.00
_cell.angle_gamma   90.00
#
_symmetry.space_group_name_H-M   'P 1'
#
loop_
_entity.id
_entity.type
_entity.pdbx_description
1 polymer ?
#
loop_
_entity_poly.entity_id
_entity_poly.type
_entity_poly.pdbx_seq_one_letter_code
_entity_poly.pdbx_strand_id
1 'polypeptide(L)'
;MTNWSTKARRATGALAVLSSAALATAMATAGPAEAKVGLNAAGYAPAATALIHPGTMMYTNGAQCTANFVFTDASANTYVGYAAHCAGLGEATDTNGCLNDSVPLGTKVDFSNDGSLVDEGTIVGHGTLVYSSWITEHQIGTTDPNTCAYNDFALVKVDAADVSKVNPSVPFWGGPTGIDTDGTAAGDDLWTYGNSSLRAGLSPLSPHRGVSLGDDPADGGWTHPLYTVTPGIPGDSGSGFLSEGGKAVGTLSTIGLAPLPASNNIGDLAKELAFAQQHSGISGLTLVNGTEPFAPIL
;
A
#
# COMPACT_ATOMS: atom_id res chain seq x y z
N MET A 1 55.58 -1.83 -82.82
CA MET A 1 55.61 -0.41 -83.22
C MET A 1 54.71 0.35 -82.26
N THR A 2 55.33 1.27 -81.51
CA THR A 2 54.78 2.52 -80.96
C THR A 2 53.27 2.71 -80.71
N ASN A 3 52.98 2.99 -79.43
CA ASN A 3 52.22 4.12 -78.88
C ASN A 3 50.67 4.13 -78.71
N TRP A 4 50.33 4.60 -77.48
CA TRP A 4 49.24 5.51 -77.08
C TRP A 4 47.92 4.98 -76.47
N SER A 5 47.97 4.83 -75.13
CA SER A 5 47.15 5.51 -74.09
C SER A 5 45.88 6.28 -74.51
N THR A 6 44.73 6.05 -73.85
CA THR A 6 44.23 6.91 -72.74
C THR A 6 42.89 6.47 -72.10
N LYS A 7 42.89 6.56 -70.75
CA LYS A 7 41.86 7.05 -69.79
C LYS A 7 40.52 6.34 -69.58
N ALA A 8 40.50 5.59 -68.47
CA ALA A 8 39.63 5.68 -67.28
C ALA A 8 38.30 6.50 -67.32
N ARG A 9 37.23 5.87 -66.78
CA ARG A 9 36.37 6.43 -65.72
C ARG A 9 35.53 5.32 -65.05
N ARG A 10 35.34 5.48 -63.73
CA ARG A 10 34.64 4.62 -62.77
C ARG A 10 33.11 4.68 -62.95
N ALA A 11 32.39 3.61 -62.62
CA ALA A 11 31.28 3.65 -61.65
C ALA A 11 30.69 2.25 -61.39
N THR A 12 30.24 2.11 -60.15
CA THR A 12 29.63 1.00 -59.40
C THR A 12 28.40 0.33 -60.00
N GLY A 13 28.26 -0.97 -59.77
CA GLY A 13 27.01 -1.72 -59.83
C GLY A 13 27.12 -3.00 -58.99
N ALA A 14 26.23 -3.16 -58.01
CA ALA A 14 26.23 -4.22 -57.01
C ALA A 14 25.26 -5.37 -57.37
N LEU A 15 25.40 -6.47 -56.62
CA LEU A 15 24.51 -7.63 -56.43
C LEU A 15 24.58 -8.78 -57.47
N ALA A 16 24.56 -10.07 -57.11
CA ALA A 16 24.65 -10.79 -55.84
C ALA A 16 24.67 -12.34 -56.05
N VAL A 17 25.07 -13.04 -54.98
CA VAL A 17 24.70 -14.41 -54.50
C VAL A 17 25.18 -15.68 -55.27
N LEU A 18 25.92 -16.56 -54.57
CA LEU A 18 25.47 -17.89 -54.08
C LEU A 18 26.66 -18.81 -53.79
N SER A 19 26.85 -19.17 -52.52
CA SER A 19 27.54 -20.41 -52.14
C SER A 19 26.91 -20.99 -50.88
N SER A 20 26.41 -22.20 -51.06
CA SER A 20 25.59 -23.03 -50.19
C SER A 20 26.36 -23.55 -48.98
N ALA A 21 25.73 -23.56 -47.80
CA ALA A 21 26.20 -24.34 -46.64
C ALA A 21 25.04 -25.16 -46.08
N ALA A 22 25.34 -26.42 -45.79
CA ALA A 22 24.43 -27.53 -45.58
C ALA A 22 23.60 -27.44 -44.28
N LEU A 23 22.36 -27.92 -44.37
CA LEU A 23 21.45 -28.19 -43.26
C LEU A 23 21.95 -29.37 -42.43
N ALA A 24 22.12 -29.16 -41.12
CA ALA A 24 22.08 -30.23 -40.12
C ALA A 24 20.91 -29.93 -39.16
N THR A 25 19.95 -30.84 -39.16
CA THR A 25 18.75 -30.85 -38.34
C THR A 25 19.07 -31.10 -36.86
N ALA A 26 18.80 -30.13 -36.00
CA ALA A 26 18.62 -30.33 -34.57
C ALA A 26 17.19 -29.89 -34.21
N MET A 27 16.26 -30.83 -34.17
CA MET A 27 14.93 -30.59 -33.59
C MET A 27 15.07 -30.65 -32.08
N ALA A 28 15.28 -29.49 -31.46
CA ALA A 28 15.08 -29.33 -30.02
C ALA A 28 13.56 -29.31 -29.76
N THR A 29 13.07 -30.29 -29.01
CA THR A 29 11.72 -30.29 -28.45
C THR A 29 11.61 -29.16 -27.43
N ALA A 30 11.15 -27.99 -27.86
CA ALA A 30 10.67 -26.98 -26.94
C ALA A 30 9.33 -27.47 -26.36
N GLY A 31 9.36 -27.95 -25.12
CA GLY A 31 8.13 -28.08 -24.34
C GLY A 31 7.46 -26.71 -24.18
N PRO A 32 6.15 -26.64 -23.88
CA PRO A 32 5.52 -25.36 -23.57
C PRO A 32 6.30 -24.72 -22.41
N ALA A 33 6.84 -23.53 -22.66
CA ALA A 33 7.37 -22.72 -21.59
C ALA A 33 6.18 -22.34 -20.70
N GLU A 34 6.06 -22.98 -19.54
CA GLU A 34 5.31 -22.42 -18.44
C GLU A 34 5.86 -21.01 -18.22
N ALA A 35 5.03 -20.00 -18.49
CA ALA A 35 5.34 -18.64 -18.12
C ALA A 35 5.51 -18.63 -16.61
N LYS A 36 6.78 -18.66 -16.15
CA LYS A 36 7.11 -18.28 -14.79
C LYS A 36 6.70 -16.83 -14.67
N VAL A 37 5.54 -16.59 -14.05
CA VAL A 37 5.16 -15.26 -13.55
C VAL A 37 6.37 -14.76 -12.80
N GLY A 38 6.99 -13.71 -13.33
CA GLY A 38 8.22 -13.17 -12.78
C GLY A 38 7.94 -12.66 -11.38
N LEU A 39 8.27 -13.46 -10.37
CA LEU A 39 8.36 -12.98 -9.01
C LEU A 39 9.44 -11.89 -9.03
N ASN A 40 9.05 -10.63 -8.78
CA ASN A 40 10.02 -9.62 -8.40
C ASN A 40 10.77 -10.13 -7.15
N ALA A 41 12.01 -9.67 -6.95
CA ALA A 41 13.00 -10.22 -6.00
C ALA A 41 12.55 -10.37 -4.52
N ALA A 42 11.32 -9.96 -4.16
CA ALA A 42 10.69 -10.06 -2.85
C ALA A 42 9.52 -11.08 -2.77
N GLY A 43 9.18 -11.81 -3.84
CA GLY A 43 8.13 -12.85 -3.80
C GLY A 43 6.68 -12.34 -3.89
N TYR A 44 6.47 -11.05 -4.18
CA TYR A 44 5.15 -10.43 -4.34
C TYR A 44 4.55 -10.64 -5.74
N ALA A 45 3.21 -10.54 -5.82
CA ALA A 45 2.47 -10.54 -7.08
C ALA A 45 2.90 -9.35 -7.97
N PRO A 46 2.74 -9.43 -9.31
CA PRO A 46 2.85 -8.24 -10.16
C PRO A 46 1.80 -7.19 -9.77
N ALA A 47 2.20 -5.92 -9.65
CA ALA A 47 1.31 -4.84 -9.17
C ALA A 47 0.03 -4.70 -9.99
N ALA A 48 0.11 -4.87 -11.31
CA ALA A 48 -1.04 -4.77 -12.22
C ALA A 48 -2.11 -5.86 -12.02
N THR A 49 -1.80 -6.95 -11.32
CA THR A 49 -2.68 -8.10 -11.13
C THR A 49 -2.81 -8.54 -9.68
N ALA A 50 -2.19 -7.82 -8.74
CA ALA A 50 -2.26 -8.13 -7.34
C ALA A 50 -3.71 -7.97 -6.86
N LEU A 51 -4.17 -8.91 -6.04
CA LEU A 51 -5.53 -8.86 -5.49
C LEU A 51 -5.55 -8.21 -4.10
N ILE A 52 -4.43 -8.28 -3.38
CA ILE A 52 -4.25 -7.69 -2.06
C ILE A 52 -3.16 -6.62 -2.17
N HIS A 53 -3.48 -5.39 -1.83
CA HIS A 53 -2.57 -4.25 -1.92
C HIS A 53 -3.05 -3.14 -0.97
N PRO A 54 -2.25 -2.09 -0.72
CA PRO A 54 -2.78 -0.82 -0.20
C PRO A 54 -4.08 -0.43 -0.91
N GLY A 55 -5.15 -0.17 -0.17
CA GLY A 55 -6.46 0.09 -0.79
C GLY A 55 -7.42 -1.10 -0.89
N THR A 56 -6.99 -2.34 -0.61
CA THR A 56 -7.91 -3.49 -0.52
C THR A 56 -8.87 -3.30 0.65
N MET A 57 -10.14 -3.68 0.49
CA MET A 57 -11.10 -3.62 1.58
C MET A 57 -10.78 -4.73 2.59
N MET A 58 -10.80 -4.40 3.87
CA MET A 58 -10.56 -5.31 4.98
C MET A 58 -11.81 -5.35 5.85
N TYR A 59 -12.36 -6.54 6.04
CA TYR A 59 -13.55 -6.77 6.85
C TYR A 59 -13.17 -7.48 8.14
N THR A 60 -13.43 -6.84 9.28
CA THR A 60 -13.16 -7.37 10.61
C THR A 60 -14.42 -7.24 11.44
N ASN A 61 -15.00 -8.36 11.87
CA ASN A 61 -16.19 -8.38 12.74
C ASN A 61 -17.35 -7.49 12.24
N GLY A 62 -17.61 -7.49 10.93
CA GLY A 62 -18.68 -6.70 10.30
C GLY A 62 -18.35 -5.22 10.04
N ALA A 63 -17.19 -4.73 10.49
CA ALA A 63 -16.67 -3.42 10.11
C ALA A 63 -15.86 -3.52 8.81
N GLN A 64 -16.02 -2.55 7.93
CA GLN A 64 -15.23 -2.41 6.70
C GLN A 64 -14.25 -1.25 6.84
N CYS A 65 -13.00 -1.51 6.48
CA CYS A 65 -11.94 -0.52 6.37
C CYS A 65 -11.10 -0.76 5.12
N THR A 66 -10.15 0.13 4.88
CA THR A 66 -9.21 0.07 3.76
C THR A 66 -7.81 -0.25 4.26
N ALA A 67 -7.08 -1.11 3.55
CA ALA A 67 -5.67 -1.41 3.83
C ALA A 67 -4.75 -0.19 3.66
N ASN A 68 -3.78 0.01 4.56
CA ASN A 68 -2.72 1.02 4.40
C ASN A 68 -1.54 0.50 3.55
N PHE A 69 -0.60 -0.19 4.16
CA PHE A 69 0.70 -0.58 3.63
C PHE A 69 0.99 -2.04 3.97
N VAL A 70 2.00 -2.58 3.30
CA VAL A 70 2.48 -3.95 3.55
C VAL A 70 3.72 -3.89 4.44
N PHE A 71 3.76 -4.79 5.41
CA PHE A 71 4.87 -4.94 6.35
C PHE A 71 5.41 -6.37 6.31
N THR A 72 6.65 -6.52 6.74
CA THR A 72 7.30 -7.84 6.91
C THR A 72 8.02 -7.90 8.24
N ASP A 73 8.37 -9.11 8.67
CA ASP A 73 9.20 -9.34 9.85
C ASP A 73 10.49 -10.10 9.51
N ALA A 74 11.31 -10.41 10.53
CA ALA A 74 12.53 -11.18 10.37
C ALA A 74 12.31 -12.64 9.92
N SER A 75 11.07 -13.13 10.01
CA SER A 75 10.67 -14.47 9.56
C SER A 75 10.03 -14.46 8.16
N ALA A 76 10.07 -13.32 7.46
CA ALA A 76 9.44 -13.11 6.17
C ALA A 76 7.92 -13.38 6.16
N ASN A 77 7.24 -13.14 7.28
CA ASN A 77 5.79 -13.10 7.31
C ASN A 77 5.31 -11.81 6.63
N THR A 78 4.20 -11.87 5.89
CA THR A 78 3.57 -10.70 5.27
C THR A 78 2.40 -10.21 6.10
N TYR A 79 2.35 -8.91 6.34
CA TYR A 79 1.28 -8.24 7.05
C TYR A 79 0.71 -7.11 6.21
N VAL A 80 -0.59 -6.87 6.35
CA VAL A 80 -1.26 -5.69 5.83
C VAL A 80 -1.74 -4.88 7.03
N GLY A 81 -1.38 -3.61 7.07
CA GLY A 81 -1.88 -2.73 8.13
C GLY A 81 -3.19 -2.05 7.75
N TYR A 82 -3.86 -1.55 8.77
CA TYR A 82 -5.05 -0.69 8.71
C TYR A 82 -5.22 0.03 10.05
N ALA A 83 -6.31 0.79 10.21
CA ALA A 83 -6.57 1.48 11.47
C ALA A 83 -7.01 0.50 12.59
N ALA A 84 -6.59 0.74 13.83
CA ALA A 84 -6.94 -0.12 14.96
C ALA A 84 -8.43 -0.07 15.32
N HIS A 85 -9.10 1.08 15.16
CA HIS A 85 -10.54 1.21 15.38
C HIS A 85 -11.37 0.34 14.43
N CYS A 86 -10.81 -0.11 13.31
CA CYS A 86 -11.46 -1.08 12.42
C CYS A 86 -11.66 -2.45 13.07
N ALA A 87 -10.85 -2.75 14.10
CA ALA A 87 -11.01 -3.87 15.00
C ALA A 87 -11.60 -3.43 16.36
N GLY A 88 -12.01 -2.18 16.50
CA GLY A 88 -12.60 -1.61 17.70
C GLY A 88 -14.01 -2.15 17.97
N LEU A 89 -14.43 -2.05 19.22
CA LEU A 89 -15.81 -2.31 19.67
C LEU A 89 -16.60 -1.02 19.95
N GLY A 90 -15.95 0.14 19.77
CA GLY A 90 -16.57 1.47 19.86
C GLY A 90 -17.26 1.90 18.57
N GLU A 91 -17.64 3.16 18.52
CA GLU A 91 -18.19 3.80 17.32
C GLU A 91 -17.09 4.07 16.29
N ALA A 92 -17.47 4.18 15.01
CA ALA A 92 -16.51 4.40 13.90
C ALA A 92 -15.72 5.73 14.01
N THR A 93 -16.15 6.64 14.88
CA THR A 93 -15.46 7.92 15.14
C THR A 93 -14.59 7.92 16.39
N ASP A 94 -14.56 6.82 17.13
CA ASP A 94 -13.72 6.69 18.31
C ASP A 94 -12.26 6.52 17.88
N THR A 95 -11.39 7.45 18.31
CA THR A 95 -9.93 7.38 18.03
C THR A 95 -9.11 7.04 19.25
N ASN A 96 -9.71 7.11 20.45
CA ASN A 96 -8.95 6.97 21.67
C ASN A 96 -8.83 5.50 22.09
N GLY A 97 -7.69 4.89 21.82
CA GLY A 97 -7.43 3.49 22.10
C GLY A 97 -7.43 3.15 23.58
N CYS A 98 -7.10 4.11 24.45
CA CYS A 98 -7.14 3.92 25.90
C CYS A 98 -8.55 3.93 26.50
N LEU A 99 -9.57 4.37 25.73
CA LEU A 99 -10.96 4.44 26.18
C LEU A 99 -11.86 3.38 25.55
N ASN A 100 -11.39 2.71 24.50
CA ASN A 100 -12.21 1.80 23.68
C ASN A 100 -11.58 0.41 23.62
N ASP A 101 -12.45 -0.61 23.66
CA ASP A 101 -12.04 -2.00 23.52
C ASP A 101 -11.89 -2.39 22.04
N SER A 102 -11.23 -3.53 21.79
CA SER A 102 -11.04 -4.12 20.48
C SER A 102 -11.39 -5.61 20.50
N VAL A 103 -11.75 -6.18 19.34
CA VAL A 103 -11.85 -7.64 19.17
C VAL A 103 -10.50 -8.29 19.51
N PRO A 104 -10.48 -9.53 20.04
CA PRO A 104 -9.23 -10.15 20.47
C PRO A 104 -8.28 -10.37 19.29
N LEU A 105 -6.97 -10.38 19.56
CA LEU A 105 -5.97 -10.92 18.63
C LEU A 105 -6.34 -12.36 18.25
N GLY A 106 -6.08 -12.74 17.00
CA GLY A 106 -6.55 -14.01 16.43
C GLY A 106 -7.88 -13.90 15.68
N THR A 107 -8.57 -12.75 15.75
CA THR A 107 -9.77 -12.49 14.95
C THR A 107 -9.46 -12.56 13.46
N LYS A 108 -10.35 -13.20 12.69
CA LYS A 108 -10.21 -13.34 11.24
C LYS A 108 -10.59 -12.06 10.52
N VAL A 109 -9.87 -11.80 9.44
CA VAL A 109 -10.05 -10.62 8.59
C VAL A 109 -10.14 -11.11 7.15
N ASP A 110 -11.17 -10.65 6.45
CA ASP A 110 -11.34 -10.93 5.02
C ASP A 110 -10.80 -9.78 4.19
N PHE A 111 -9.99 -10.11 3.18
CA PHE A 111 -9.58 -9.17 2.14
C PHE A 111 -10.57 -9.28 0.99
N SER A 112 -11.22 -8.17 0.64
CA SER A 112 -12.24 -8.13 -0.41
C SER A 112 -11.97 -7.03 -1.43
N ASN A 113 -12.41 -7.27 -2.67
CA ASN A 113 -12.44 -6.29 -3.75
C ASN A 113 -13.88 -6.08 -4.23
N ASP A 114 -14.12 -4.93 -4.85
CA ASP A 114 -15.41 -4.58 -5.49
C ASP A 114 -16.62 -4.54 -4.52
N GLY A 115 -16.38 -4.32 -3.23
CA GLY A 115 -17.44 -4.15 -2.24
C GLY A 115 -18.28 -2.89 -2.46
N SER A 116 -19.50 -2.91 -1.94
CA SER A 116 -20.50 -1.85 -2.07
C SER A 116 -21.40 -1.79 -0.84
N LEU A 117 -22.32 -0.83 -0.82
CA LEU A 117 -23.31 -0.68 0.25
C LEU A 117 -24.21 -1.90 0.50
N VAL A 118 -24.34 -2.80 -0.47
CA VAL A 118 -25.29 -3.92 -0.43
C VAL A 118 -24.62 -5.28 -0.54
N ASP A 119 -23.30 -5.32 -0.74
CA ASP A 119 -22.53 -6.53 -1.00
C ASP A 119 -21.07 -6.30 -0.59
N GLU A 120 -20.48 -7.21 0.18
CA GLU A 120 -19.09 -7.08 0.66
C GLU A 120 -18.03 -7.30 -0.45
N GLY A 121 -18.48 -7.59 -1.66
CA GLY A 121 -17.65 -7.81 -2.83
C GLY A 121 -17.13 -9.24 -2.90
N THR A 122 -16.06 -9.41 -3.67
CA THR A 122 -15.38 -10.70 -3.81
C THR A 122 -14.27 -10.81 -2.78
N ILE A 123 -14.37 -11.80 -1.89
CA ILE A 123 -13.26 -12.17 -0.99
C ILE A 123 -12.12 -12.71 -1.85
N VAL A 124 -10.97 -12.04 -1.77
CA VAL A 124 -9.75 -12.36 -2.51
C VAL A 124 -8.68 -13.02 -1.65
N GLY A 125 -8.83 -13.00 -0.33
CA GLY A 125 -7.97 -13.73 0.60
C GLY A 125 -8.37 -13.50 2.06
N HIS A 126 -7.61 -14.13 2.95
CA HIS A 126 -7.85 -14.06 4.39
C HIS A 126 -6.59 -13.68 5.16
N GLY A 127 -6.81 -13.19 6.37
CA GLY A 127 -5.76 -12.91 7.33
C GLY A 127 -6.24 -13.05 8.77
N THR A 128 -5.32 -12.74 9.68
CA THR A 128 -5.57 -12.81 11.12
C THR A 128 -5.03 -11.55 11.79
N LEU A 129 -5.84 -10.88 12.60
CA LEU A 129 -5.41 -9.75 13.43
C LEU A 129 -4.34 -10.23 14.42
N VAL A 130 -3.11 -9.72 14.30
CA VAL A 130 -1.97 -10.13 15.14
C VAL A 130 -1.42 -9.01 16.01
N TYR A 131 -1.81 -7.77 15.73
CA TYR A 131 -1.44 -6.62 16.52
C TYR A 131 -2.53 -5.54 16.42
N SER A 132 -2.79 -4.86 17.53
CA SER A 132 -3.64 -3.67 17.63
C SER A 132 -3.01 -2.75 18.68
N SER A 133 -2.84 -1.46 18.34
CA SER A 133 -2.36 -0.44 19.26
C SER A 133 -3.26 -0.35 20.49
N TRP A 134 -4.58 -0.36 20.33
CA TRP A 134 -5.55 -0.23 21.42
C TRP A 134 -5.45 -1.36 22.44
N ILE A 135 -5.35 -2.61 21.95
CA ILE A 135 -5.12 -3.78 22.83
C ILE A 135 -3.80 -3.62 23.58
N THR A 136 -2.76 -3.18 22.89
CA THR A 136 -1.42 -3.01 23.46
C THR A 136 -1.42 -1.92 24.53
N GLU A 137 -2.08 -0.79 24.26
CA GLU A 137 -2.22 0.34 25.18
C GLU A 137 -2.91 -0.06 26.48
N HIS A 138 -3.97 -0.87 26.41
CA HIS A 138 -4.62 -1.43 27.59
C HIS A 138 -3.69 -2.37 28.35
N GLN A 139 -2.98 -3.25 27.63
CA GLN A 139 -2.08 -4.24 28.23
C GLN A 139 -0.92 -3.61 28.98
N ILE A 140 -0.36 -2.51 28.48
CA ILE A 140 0.78 -1.83 29.10
C ILE A 140 0.37 -0.64 29.97
N GLY A 141 -0.93 -0.30 30.02
CA GLY A 141 -1.45 0.82 30.80
C GLY A 141 -0.98 2.18 30.29
N THR A 142 -1.06 2.40 28.98
CA THR A 142 -0.71 3.69 28.35
C THR A 142 -1.55 4.82 28.97
N THR A 143 -0.89 5.91 29.35
CA THR A 143 -1.53 7.11 29.93
C THR A 143 -1.12 8.40 29.24
N ASP A 144 -0.20 8.33 28.27
CA ASP A 144 0.17 9.48 27.45
C ASP A 144 -1.02 9.90 26.57
N PRO A 145 -1.50 11.14 26.69
CA PRO A 145 -2.74 11.55 26.03
C PRO A 145 -2.65 11.50 24.50
N ASN A 146 -1.49 11.83 23.91
CA ASN A 146 -1.35 11.85 22.46
C ASN A 146 -1.24 10.44 21.89
N THR A 147 -0.49 9.56 22.55
CA THR A 147 -0.47 8.13 22.21
C THR A 147 -1.88 7.56 22.26
N CYS A 148 -2.58 7.74 23.39
CA CYS A 148 -3.96 7.27 23.54
C CYS A 148 -4.91 7.82 22.47
N ALA A 149 -4.76 9.08 22.07
CA ALA A 149 -5.70 9.75 21.16
C ALA A 149 -5.46 9.45 19.67
N TYR A 150 -4.24 9.08 19.28
CA TYR A 150 -3.80 9.12 17.89
C TYR A 150 -3.09 7.86 17.40
N ASN A 151 -2.68 6.93 18.27
CA ASN A 151 -2.07 5.67 17.85
C ASN A 151 -3.17 4.69 17.44
N ASP A 152 -3.52 4.71 16.16
CA ASP A 152 -4.65 3.98 15.62
C ASP A 152 -4.18 2.96 14.58
N PHE A 153 -3.25 2.09 14.97
CA PHE A 153 -2.56 1.18 14.06
C PHE A 153 -2.72 -0.28 14.45
N ALA A 154 -3.05 -1.11 13.47
CA ALA A 154 -3.17 -2.55 13.63
C ALA A 154 -2.58 -3.32 12.45
N LEU A 155 -2.18 -4.57 12.67
CA LEU A 155 -1.60 -5.44 11.66
C LEU A 155 -2.39 -6.74 11.53
N VAL A 156 -2.67 -7.10 10.29
CA VAL A 156 -3.28 -8.37 9.91
C VAL A 156 -2.22 -9.19 9.20
N LYS A 157 -1.90 -10.36 9.77
CA LYS A 157 -1.03 -11.33 9.12
C LYS A 157 -1.80 -12.01 7.99
N VAL A 158 -1.28 -11.94 6.77
CA VAL A 158 -1.88 -12.58 5.60
C VAL A 158 -1.73 -14.10 5.73
N ASP A 159 -2.79 -14.84 5.42
CA ASP A 159 -2.73 -16.30 5.42
C ASP A 159 -1.74 -16.78 4.35
N ALA A 160 -0.99 -17.85 4.64
CA ALA A 160 0.13 -18.29 3.80
C ALA A 160 -0.27 -18.60 2.33
N ALA A 161 -1.53 -19.02 2.11
CA ALA A 161 -2.06 -19.29 0.77
C ALA A 161 -2.25 -18.02 -0.08
N ASP A 162 -2.37 -16.86 0.57
CA ASP A 162 -2.74 -15.60 -0.06
C ASP A 162 -1.56 -14.62 -0.20
N VAL A 163 -0.41 -14.90 0.42
CA VAL A 163 0.81 -14.06 0.30
C VAL A 163 1.20 -13.81 -1.16
N SER A 164 1.05 -14.82 -2.03
CA SER A 164 1.36 -14.71 -3.47
C SER A 164 0.43 -13.75 -4.24
N LYS A 165 -0.64 -13.25 -3.60
CA LYS A 165 -1.58 -12.28 -4.16
C LYS A 165 -1.27 -10.85 -3.74
N VAL A 166 -0.32 -10.67 -2.83
CA VAL A 166 0.02 -9.38 -2.22
C VAL A 166 0.98 -8.60 -3.11
N ASN A 167 0.77 -7.29 -3.23
CA ASN A 167 1.77 -6.35 -3.71
C ASN A 167 1.81 -5.10 -2.80
N PRO A 168 3.01 -4.61 -2.42
CA PRO A 168 3.15 -3.46 -1.53
C PRO A 168 2.86 -2.11 -2.20
N SER A 169 2.69 -2.06 -3.52
CA SER A 169 2.46 -0.82 -4.24
C SER A 169 1.04 -0.30 -4.12
N VAL A 170 0.93 1.00 -3.87
CA VAL A 170 -0.37 1.68 -3.89
C VAL A 170 -0.87 1.76 -5.32
N PRO A 171 -2.07 1.24 -5.64
CA PRO A 171 -2.61 1.33 -6.99
C PRO A 171 -2.68 2.79 -7.44
N PHE A 172 -2.48 3.02 -8.73
CA PHE A 172 -2.38 4.34 -9.36
C PHE A 172 -1.13 5.15 -8.99
N TRP A 173 -0.70 5.14 -7.72
CA TRP A 173 0.39 5.98 -7.22
C TRP A 173 1.77 5.32 -7.19
N GLY A 174 1.87 3.99 -7.09
CA GLY A 174 3.13 3.31 -6.75
C GLY A 174 3.58 3.57 -5.30
N GLY A 175 4.87 3.43 -5.00
CA GLY A 175 5.38 3.59 -3.62
C GLY A 175 4.83 2.53 -2.64
N PRO A 176 5.04 2.63 -1.32
CA PRO A 176 5.83 3.66 -0.66
C PRO A 176 7.33 3.50 -0.95
N THR A 177 8.08 4.59 -0.91
CA THR A 177 9.55 4.63 -1.10
C THR A 177 10.31 4.53 0.23
N GLY A 178 9.60 4.65 1.35
CA GLY A 178 10.09 4.61 2.71
C GLY A 178 9.02 5.15 3.67
N ILE A 179 9.42 5.46 4.90
CA ILE A 179 8.55 6.07 5.93
C ILE A 179 8.87 7.56 6.02
N ASP A 180 7.85 8.39 6.13
CA ASP A 180 7.99 9.80 6.48
C ASP A 180 8.39 9.94 7.96
N THR A 181 9.40 10.75 8.26
CA THR A 181 9.92 10.88 9.63
C THR A 181 10.08 12.34 10.06
N ASP A 182 9.66 13.25 9.19
CA ASP A 182 9.82 14.69 9.31
C ASP A 182 8.48 15.43 9.41
N GLY A 183 7.37 14.68 9.29
CA GLY A 183 6.02 15.18 9.49
C GLY A 183 5.49 15.90 8.26
N THR A 184 4.38 16.63 8.43
CA THR A 184 3.77 17.38 7.32
C THR A 184 3.70 18.87 7.60
N ALA A 185 3.90 19.67 6.56
CA ALA A 185 3.72 21.11 6.60
C ALA A 185 2.36 21.52 6.00
N ALA A 186 1.83 22.64 6.47
CA ALA A 186 0.60 23.20 5.94
C ALA A 186 0.74 23.50 4.44
N GLY A 187 -0.13 22.91 3.63
CA GLY A 187 -0.10 23.03 2.17
C GLY A 187 0.60 21.88 1.44
N ASP A 188 1.21 20.93 2.14
CA ASP A 188 1.77 19.73 1.50
C ASP A 188 0.67 18.92 0.83
N ASP A 189 0.91 18.50 -0.42
CA ASP A 189 0.05 17.55 -1.10
C ASP A 189 0.26 16.14 -0.51
N LEU A 190 -0.84 15.40 -0.38
CA LEU A 190 -0.85 14.02 0.09
C LEU A 190 -1.66 13.14 -0.86
N TRP A 191 -1.20 11.91 -1.07
CA TRP A 191 -1.81 10.94 -1.99
C TRP A 191 -2.32 9.73 -1.23
N THR A 192 -3.53 9.28 -1.54
CA THR A 192 -4.15 8.13 -0.89
C THR A 192 -4.95 7.28 -1.87
N TYR A 193 -5.18 6.04 -1.48
CA TYR A 193 -6.11 5.15 -2.14
C TYR A 193 -7.10 4.64 -1.09
N GLY A 194 -8.25 5.32 -0.99
CA GLY A 194 -9.35 4.93 -0.11
C GLY A 194 -10.37 4.10 -0.87
N ASN A 195 -10.89 3.05 -0.25
CA ASN A 195 -11.80 2.13 -0.91
C ASN A 195 -13.00 1.82 -0.03
N SER A 196 -13.70 2.86 0.41
CA SER A 196 -14.99 2.71 1.07
C SER A 196 -16.04 2.04 0.17
N SER A 197 -16.79 1.11 0.74
CA SER A 197 -17.97 0.50 0.11
C SER A 197 -19.05 1.54 -0.27
N LEU A 198 -19.06 2.72 0.37
CA LEU A 198 -19.93 3.86 0.04
C LEU A 198 -19.60 4.50 -1.31
N ARG A 199 -18.40 4.26 -1.85
CA ARG A 199 -18.00 4.70 -3.20
C ARG A 199 -18.57 3.79 -4.30
N ALA A 200 -19.47 2.86 -3.94
CA ALA A 200 -20.18 1.95 -4.82
C ALA A 200 -19.27 1.07 -5.71
N GLY A 201 -18.09 0.71 -5.20
CA GLY A 201 -17.10 -0.09 -5.92
C GLY A 201 -16.47 0.60 -7.14
N LEU A 202 -16.63 1.93 -7.27
CA LEU A 202 -16.09 2.67 -8.41
C LEU A 202 -14.60 2.98 -8.19
N SER A 203 -13.74 2.09 -8.69
CA SER A 203 -12.27 2.25 -8.64
C SER A 203 -11.72 3.61 -9.11
N PRO A 204 -12.33 4.36 -10.06
CA PRO A 204 -11.87 5.70 -10.41
C PRO A 204 -12.01 6.74 -9.29
N LEU A 205 -12.83 6.47 -8.25
CA LEU A 205 -13.04 7.35 -7.10
C LEU A 205 -12.14 7.01 -5.91
N SER A 206 -11.38 5.92 -6.01
CA SER A 206 -10.48 5.45 -4.97
C SER A 206 -9.17 6.25 -4.89
N PRO A 207 -8.46 6.53 -6.00
CA PRO A 207 -7.32 7.42 -5.94
C PRO A 207 -7.78 8.85 -5.70
N HIS A 208 -7.35 9.45 -4.59
CA HIS A 208 -7.62 10.84 -4.30
C HIS A 208 -6.46 11.50 -3.57
N ARG A 209 -6.55 12.83 -3.47
CA ARG A 209 -5.53 13.67 -2.85
C ARG A 209 -6.10 14.41 -1.67
N GLY A 210 -5.22 14.79 -0.76
CA GLY A 210 -5.51 15.77 0.27
C GLY A 210 -4.39 16.79 0.41
N VAL A 211 -4.65 17.79 1.24
CA VAL A 211 -3.71 18.86 1.55
C VAL A 211 -3.55 18.88 3.06
N SER A 212 -2.31 18.75 3.53
CA SER A 212 -1.99 18.84 4.94
C SER A 212 -2.33 20.23 5.50
N LEU A 213 -2.82 20.24 6.73
CA LEU A 213 -3.05 21.44 7.51
C LEU A 213 -1.84 21.81 8.38
N GLY A 214 -0.78 21.01 8.29
CA GLY A 214 0.44 21.12 9.07
C GLY A 214 0.30 20.50 10.46
N ASP A 215 1.40 19.95 10.95
CA ASP A 215 1.43 19.33 12.27
C ASP A 215 1.33 20.39 13.39
N ASP A 216 0.49 20.13 14.40
CA ASP A 216 0.46 20.93 15.62
C ASP A 216 1.50 20.38 16.62
N PRO A 217 2.44 21.21 17.12
CA PRO A 217 3.37 20.79 18.16
C PRO A 217 2.70 20.20 19.41
N ALA A 218 1.46 20.58 19.72
CA ALA A 218 0.69 20.06 20.85
C ALA A 218 0.38 18.56 20.71
N ASP A 219 0.27 18.05 19.49
CA ASP A 219 0.00 16.63 19.22
C ASP A 219 1.27 15.77 19.32
N GLY A 220 2.44 16.39 19.53
CA GLY A 220 3.71 15.68 19.67
C GLY A 220 4.10 14.87 18.43
N GLY A 221 3.58 15.27 17.27
CA GLY A 221 3.79 14.63 15.96
C GLY A 221 3.07 13.29 15.80
N TRP A 222 2.05 12.98 16.58
CA TRP A 222 1.30 11.71 16.45
C TRP A 222 0.21 11.73 15.38
N THR A 223 -0.16 12.90 14.87
CA THR A 223 -1.22 13.05 13.88
C THR A 223 -0.86 14.14 12.87
N HIS A 224 -1.35 13.96 11.65
CA HIS A 224 -1.26 14.89 10.54
C HIS A 224 -2.68 15.26 10.09
N PRO A 225 -3.20 16.45 10.46
CA PRO A 225 -4.51 16.89 10.03
C PRO A 225 -4.48 17.27 8.54
N LEU A 226 -5.55 16.96 7.81
CA LEU A 226 -5.65 17.29 6.37
C LEU A 226 -7.09 17.57 5.93
N TYR A 227 -7.24 18.18 4.76
CA TYR A 227 -8.48 18.10 3.97
C TYR A 227 -8.27 17.27 2.73
N THR A 228 -9.16 16.32 2.49
CA THR A 228 -9.20 15.53 1.24
C THR A 228 -10.16 16.17 0.23
N VAL A 229 -9.82 16.11 -1.06
CA VAL A 229 -10.65 16.70 -2.14
C VAL A 229 -12.05 16.09 -2.16
N THR A 230 -12.13 14.79 -1.86
CA THR A 230 -13.35 14.14 -1.38
C THR A 230 -13.10 13.73 0.05
N PRO A 231 -13.87 14.22 1.06
CA PRO A 231 -13.71 13.82 2.45
C PRO A 231 -13.56 12.31 2.58
N GLY A 232 -12.69 11.85 3.49
CA GLY A 232 -12.67 10.44 3.87
C GLY A 232 -14.05 10.08 4.43
N ILE A 233 -14.67 9.05 3.89
CA ILE A 233 -16.00 8.58 4.33
C ILE A 233 -15.86 7.24 5.06
N PRO A 234 -16.85 6.82 5.88
CA PRO A 234 -16.79 5.53 6.56
C PRO A 234 -16.40 4.40 5.61
N GLY A 235 -15.41 3.60 5.98
CA GLY A 235 -14.80 2.59 5.11
C GLY A 235 -13.48 2.98 4.45
N ASP A 236 -13.18 4.28 4.31
CA ASP A 236 -11.84 4.75 3.90
C ASP A 236 -10.85 4.70 5.07
N SER A 237 -11.35 4.60 6.31
CA SER A 237 -10.58 4.37 7.52
C SER A 237 -9.53 3.29 7.31
N GLY A 238 -8.31 3.54 7.76
CA GLY A 238 -7.17 2.67 7.56
C GLY A 238 -6.40 2.90 6.27
N SER A 239 -6.89 3.69 5.30
CA SER A 239 -6.14 3.98 4.07
C SER A 239 -4.81 4.67 4.36
N GLY A 240 -3.77 4.30 3.59
CA GLY A 240 -2.43 4.87 3.71
C GLY A 240 -2.28 6.16 2.92
N PHE A 241 -1.59 7.13 3.50
CA PHE A 241 -1.24 8.40 2.85
C PHE A 241 0.25 8.48 2.52
N LEU A 242 0.56 8.99 1.34
CA LEU A 242 1.91 9.19 0.81
C LEU A 242 2.22 10.69 0.68
N SER A 243 3.47 11.08 0.92
CA SER A 243 4.00 12.42 0.62
C SER A 243 4.41 12.57 -0.85
N GLU A 244 4.86 13.75 -1.27
CA GLU A 244 5.32 14.04 -2.65
C GLU A 244 6.50 13.15 -3.09
N GLY A 245 7.32 12.69 -2.15
CA GLY A 245 8.40 11.73 -2.40
C GLY A 245 7.95 10.26 -2.42
N GLY A 246 6.66 10.00 -2.23
CA GLY A 246 6.10 8.67 -2.07
C GLY A 246 6.44 8.01 -0.73
N LYS A 247 6.84 8.78 0.30
CA LYS A 247 7.05 8.20 1.63
C LYS A 247 5.69 7.96 2.30
N ALA A 248 5.56 6.86 3.03
CA ALA A 248 4.39 6.56 3.85
C ALA A 248 4.33 7.51 5.04
N VAL A 249 3.36 8.42 5.01
CA VAL A 249 3.10 9.42 6.06
C VAL A 249 2.33 8.77 7.20
N GLY A 250 1.25 8.05 6.89
CA GLY A 250 0.36 7.62 7.96
C GLY A 250 -0.90 6.90 7.54
N THR A 251 -1.68 6.55 8.55
CA THR A 251 -2.94 5.80 8.45
C THR A 251 -4.14 6.71 8.69
N LEU A 252 -5.16 6.68 7.82
CA LEU A 252 -6.40 7.45 8.04
C LEU A 252 -7.14 6.93 9.27
N SER A 253 -7.24 7.74 10.33
CA SER A 253 -7.96 7.38 11.55
C SER A 253 -9.43 7.80 11.45
N THR A 254 -9.76 9.09 11.39
CA THR A 254 -11.17 9.54 11.35
C THR A 254 -11.39 10.84 10.58
N ILE A 255 -12.66 11.28 10.57
CA ILE A 255 -13.08 12.64 10.26
C ILE A 255 -12.92 13.47 11.56
N GLY A 256 -12.07 14.50 11.50
CA GLY A 256 -11.98 15.51 12.53
C GLY A 256 -13.32 16.23 12.72
N LEU A 257 -13.90 16.10 13.91
CA LEU A 257 -15.13 16.82 14.29
C LEU A 257 -14.81 18.20 14.88
N ALA A 258 -13.66 18.37 15.53
CA ALA A 258 -13.17 19.62 16.09
C ALA A 258 -11.63 19.62 16.15
N PRO A 259 -10.96 20.79 16.08
CA PRO A 259 -11.53 22.12 15.85
C PRO A 259 -11.80 22.44 14.37
N LEU A 260 -11.49 21.52 13.46
CA LEU A 260 -11.58 21.71 12.01
C LEU A 260 -12.66 20.78 11.44
N PRO A 261 -13.92 21.25 11.32
CA PRO A 261 -15.00 20.42 10.81
C PRO A 261 -14.69 19.88 9.42
N ALA A 262 -14.97 18.58 9.22
CA ALA A 262 -14.75 17.88 7.96
C ALA A 262 -13.27 17.75 7.54
N SER A 263 -12.31 18.08 8.43
CA SER A 263 -10.95 17.61 8.23
C SER A 263 -10.89 16.11 8.46
N ASN A 264 -9.81 15.49 8.03
CA ASN A 264 -9.44 14.15 8.46
C ASN A 264 -8.18 14.24 9.33
N ASN A 265 -7.91 13.17 10.07
CA ASN A 265 -6.65 12.98 10.79
C ASN A 265 -5.98 11.69 10.33
N ILE A 266 -4.68 11.77 10.10
CA ILE A 266 -3.82 10.64 9.77
C ILE A 266 -2.90 10.40 10.97
N GLY A 267 -2.86 9.20 11.52
CA GLY A 267 -1.85 8.83 12.53
C GLY A 267 -0.45 8.77 11.91
N ASP A 268 0.57 9.21 12.65
CA ASP A 268 1.96 9.23 12.18
C ASP A 268 2.54 7.80 12.13
N LEU A 269 2.81 7.29 10.91
CA LEU A 269 3.23 5.91 10.73
C LEU A 269 4.58 5.62 11.40
N ALA A 270 5.49 6.59 11.45
CA ALA A 270 6.80 6.38 12.07
C ALA A 270 6.65 6.06 13.57
N LYS A 271 5.80 6.79 14.28
CA LYS A 271 5.50 6.58 15.71
C LYS A 271 4.66 5.34 15.94
N GLU A 272 3.60 5.15 15.15
CA GLU A 272 2.73 3.97 15.22
C GLU A 272 3.54 2.68 15.02
N LEU A 273 4.40 2.65 13.98
CA LEU A 273 5.26 1.51 13.71
C LEU A 273 6.33 1.33 14.78
N ALA A 274 6.94 2.40 15.29
CA ALA A 274 7.91 2.30 16.38
C ALA A 274 7.27 1.72 17.66
N PHE A 275 6.05 2.15 17.98
CA PHE A 275 5.28 1.60 19.10
C PHE A 275 4.98 0.11 18.88
N ALA A 276 4.55 -0.28 17.67
CA ALA A 276 4.33 -1.68 17.32
C ALA A 276 5.62 -2.51 17.38
N GLN A 277 6.75 -2.00 16.88
CA GLN A 277 8.05 -2.66 16.95
C GLN A 277 8.50 -2.90 18.39
N GLN A 278 8.21 -1.96 19.29
CA GLN A 278 8.57 -2.07 20.70
C GLN A 278 7.70 -3.07 21.47
N HIS A 279 6.41 -3.16 21.13
CA HIS A 279 5.43 -3.81 22.02
C HIS A 279 4.71 -5.04 21.43
N SER A 280 4.69 -5.22 20.10
CA SER A 280 3.94 -6.33 19.47
C SER A 280 4.55 -7.72 19.67
N GLY A 281 5.85 -7.79 19.96
CA GLY A 281 6.61 -9.05 19.93
C GLY A 281 6.94 -9.55 18.51
N ILE A 282 6.63 -8.78 17.46
CA ILE A 282 6.97 -9.13 16.07
C ILE A 282 8.41 -8.70 15.78
N SER A 283 9.34 -9.66 15.82
CA SER A 283 10.77 -9.37 15.64
C SER A 283 11.10 -8.90 14.22
N GLY A 284 11.74 -7.74 14.11
CA GLY A 284 12.17 -7.20 12.81
C GLY A 284 11.04 -6.64 11.96
N LEU A 285 9.90 -6.31 12.57
CA LEU A 285 8.78 -5.66 11.90
C LEU A 285 9.24 -4.39 11.16
N THR A 286 8.97 -4.29 9.86
CA THR A 286 9.36 -3.15 9.03
C THR A 286 8.38 -2.95 7.86
N LEU A 287 8.28 -1.72 7.37
CA LEU A 287 7.56 -1.39 6.15
C LEU A 287 8.23 -2.06 4.93
N VAL A 288 7.42 -2.55 4.00
CA VAL A 288 7.87 -3.03 2.69
C VAL A 288 7.69 -1.91 1.67
N ASN A 289 8.77 -1.53 0.99
CA ASN A 289 8.69 -0.56 -0.11
C ASN A 289 7.90 -1.13 -1.30
N GLY A 290 7.24 -0.24 -2.04
CA GLY A 290 6.53 -0.55 -3.27
C GLY A 290 7.42 -1.22 -4.32
N THR A 291 6.83 -2.07 -5.15
CA THR A 291 7.50 -2.64 -6.33
C THR A 291 7.44 -1.72 -7.55
N GLU A 292 6.47 -0.81 -7.59
CA GLU A 292 6.33 0.23 -8.61
C GLU A 292 6.85 1.57 -8.07
N PRO A 293 7.54 2.36 -8.92
CA PRO A 293 8.00 3.69 -8.54
C PRO A 293 6.81 4.59 -8.21
N PHE A 294 6.99 5.48 -7.22
CA PHE A 294 5.98 6.48 -6.94
C PHE A 294 5.83 7.47 -8.11
N ALA A 295 4.59 7.70 -8.53
CA ALA A 295 4.21 8.57 -9.62
C ALA A 295 3.04 9.47 -9.18
N PRO A 296 3.30 10.71 -8.75
CA PRO A 296 2.26 11.63 -8.24
C PRO A 296 1.33 12.21 -9.32
N ILE A 297 1.25 11.58 -10.50
CA ILE A 297 0.63 12.17 -11.69
C ILE A 297 -0.87 11.89 -11.72
N LEU A 298 -1.66 12.96 -11.83
CA LEU A 298 -2.90 13.00 -12.61
C LEU A 298 -2.69 13.91 -13.81
#